data_AF-A0A409V914-F1
#
_entry.id   AF-A0A409V914-F1
#
_cell.length_a   1.000
_cell.length_b   1.000
_cell.length_c   1.000
_cell.angle_alpha   90.00
_cell.angle_beta   90.00
_cell.angle_gamma   90.00
#
_symmetry.space_group_name_H-M   'P 1'
#
loop_
_entity.id
_entity.type
_entity.pdbx_description
1 polymer ?
#
loop_
_entity_poly.entity_id
_entity_poly.type
_entity_poly.pdbx_seq_one_letter_code
_entity_poly.pdbx_strand_id
1 'polypeptide(L)'
;MPSTRFYSLLASVALAVSVRAGLPDKIYGTNIGSWLVLEPWMLPQEWVDMGGQQCSDCSTCIASEFAFAQAYPDTVDAKFKTHWTTWFTQSDVDNLVGAGINTVRIPLGYWIVEPLVDRATEFYPKGGMVELQRGLQQLTNAGISVILDHHALPGVASPGQMFAGRCTNDVQFYTSANYHRALVWTAVITALSHVDPNFAAVAALEAINEPIMDANQTPGMGDFQKHFVQTVRAVELSLGVPVPGTTPAGIITSATNVSEALTTASTKTSLFNADVLAALVDAVPMFTYVVEQLGLNIVLETNGLRDAMAARSPLVTTFMDINWQQNSPANPADAAIGPQGYDNHLYYSFGGVADATEDAYLTSVCNLDRIEKDAALNNSPLWFGEWGLSTQFDATDDFLKKW
;
A
#
# COMPACT_ATOMS: atom_id res chain seq x y z
N MET A 1 -65.57 0.06 -16.01
CA MET A 1 -64.22 0.35 -15.47
C MET A 1 -63.45 -0.95 -15.34
N PRO A 2 -62.37 -1.14 -16.11
CA PRO A 2 -61.26 -1.99 -15.67
C PRO A 2 -59.99 -1.15 -15.56
N SER A 3 -59.33 -1.25 -14.42
CA SER A 3 -58.09 -0.56 -14.08
C SER A 3 -56.90 -1.19 -14.81
N THR A 4 -56.32 -0.47 -15.76
CA THR A 4 -54.99 -0.77 -16.31
C THR A 4 -53.92 -0.28 -15.33
N ARG A 5 -53.25 -1.23 -14.66
CA ARG A 5 -52.02 -0.94 -13.91
C ARG A 5 -50.88 -0.77 -14.91
N PHE A 6 -50.32 0.43 -15.00
CA PHE A 6 -49.04 0.67 -15.63
C PHE A 6 -47.94 0.11 -14.73
N TYR A 7 -47.22 -0.91 -15.20
CA TYR A 7 -45.93 -1.29 -14.62
C TYR A 7 -44.87 -0.37 -15.22
N SER A 8 -44.43 0.61 -14.43
CA SER A 8 -43.25 1.40 -14.73
C SER A 8 -42.02 0.50 -14.57
N LEU A 9 -41.41 0.07 -15.68
CA LEU A 9 -40.06 -0.49 -15.65
C LEU A 9 -39.11 0.67 -15.31
N LEU A 10 -38.68 0.76 -14.05
CA LEU A 10 -37.48 1.50 -13.69
C LEU A 10 -36.29 0.68 -14.21
N ALA A 11 -35.82 1.00 -15.40
CA ALA A 11 -34.52 0.55 -15.87
C ALA A 11 -33.47 1.28 -15.04
N SER A 12 -32.92 0.60 -14.04
CA SER A 12 -31.72 1.03 -13.34
C SER A 12 -30.57 1.03 -14.35
N VAL A 13 -30.30 2.18 -14.96
CA VAL A 13 -29.05 2.41 -15.68
C VAL A 13 -27.99 2.50 -14.60
N ALA A 14 -27.34 1.38 -14.28
CA ALA A 14 -26.07 1.40 -13.60
C ALA A 14 -25.12 2.16 -14.53
N LEU A 15 -24.90 3.46 -14.26
CA LEU A 15 -23.71 4.12 -14.77
C LEU A 15 -22.55 3.32 -14.18
N ALA A 16 -21.93 2.49 -15.01
CA ALA A 16 -20.59 2.01 -14.73
C ALA A 16 -19.74 3.27 -14.60
N VAL A 17 -19.51 3.71 -13.36
CA VAL A 17 -18.48 4.69 -13.08
C VAL A 17 -17.20 3.98 -13.46
N SER A 18 -16.71 4.23 -14.67
CA SER A 18 -15.36 3.82 -15.05
C SER A 18 -14.43 4.52 -14.07
N VAL A 19 -13.90 3.76 -13.11
CA VAL A 19 -12.85 4.25 -12.23
C VAL A 19 -11.72 4.74 -13.13
N ARG A 20 -11.50 6.04 -13.09
CA ARG A 20 -10.31 6.63 -13.68
C ARG A 20 -9.20 6.27 -12.71
N ALA A 21 -8.27 5.41 -13.14
CA ALA A 21 -7.08 5.11 -12.36
C ALA A 21 -6.35 6.42 -12.03
N GLY A 22 -6.39 6.81 -10.76
CA GLY A 22 -5.88 8.10 -10.30
C GLY A 22 -6.42 8.46 -8.92
N LEU A 23 -5.68 9.34 -8.23
CA LEU A 23 -6.15 9.95 -6.99
C LEU A 23 -7.15 11.06 -7.31
N PRO A 24 -8.21 11.24 -6.48
CA PRO A 24 -9.11 12.37 -6.64
C PRO A 24 -8.42 13.69 -6.29
N ASP A 25 -8.95 14.82 -6.79
CA ASP A 25 -8.42 16.17 -6.49
C ASP A 25 -8.35 16.45 -4.98
N LYS A 26 -9.26 15.85 -4.20
CA LYS A 26 -9.25 15.86 -2.74
C LYS A 26 -9.53 14.48 -2.19
N ILE A 27 -8.63 14.02 -1.31
CA ILE A 27 -8.73 12.74 -0.61
C ILE A 27 -9.64 12.91 0.62
N TYR A 28 -10.67 12.07 0.69
CA TYR A 28 -11.46 11.80 1.88
C TYR A 28 -11.28 10.32 2.16
N GLY A 29 -10.28 9.98 2.98
CA GLY A 29 -9.79 8.62 3.09
C GLY A 29 -9.75 8.04 4.49
N THR A 30 -9.61 6.72 4.53
CA THR A 30 -9.35 5.92 5.74
C THR A 30 -8.34 4.81 5.43
N ASN A 31 -7.66 4.31 6.46
CA ASN A 31 -6.90 3.07 6.35
C ASN A 31 -7.81 1.87 6.50
N ILE A 32 -7.49 0.80 5.78
CA ILE A 32 -8.00 -0.55 6.04
C ILE A 32 -6.96 -1.27 6.92
N GLY A 33 -6.65 -0.65 8.06
CA GLY A 33 -5.66 -1.14 9.03
C GLY A 33 -6.07 -2.49 9.61
N SER A 34 -5.08 -3.26 10.05
CA SER A 34 -5.27 -4.62 10.56
C SER A 34 -5.94 -5.62 9.61
N TRP A 35 -6.03 -5.33 8.30
CA TRP A 35 -6.56 -6.31 7.35
C TRP A 35 -5.48 -7.27 6.83
N LEU A 36 -4.56 -6.79 6.00
CA LEU A 36 -3.51 -7.62 5.38
C LEU A 36 -2.15 -7.52 6.10
N VAL A 37 -2.08 -6.65 7.11
CA VAL A 37 -1.04 -6.60 8.15
C VAL A 37 -1.77 -6.36 9.46
N LEU A 38 -1.86 -7.38 10.31
CA LEU A 38 -2.64 -7.38 11.54
C LEU A 38 -1.85 -6.77 12.71
N GLU A 39 -2.41 -5.73 13.32
CA GLU A 39 -1.89 -5.14 14.55
C GLU A 39 -2.78 -5.48 15.76
N PRO A 40 -2.30 -6.29 16.72
CA PRO A 40 -3.11 -6.81 17.82
C PRO A 40 -3.87 -5.80 18.68
N TRP A 41 -3.40 -4.54 18.73
CA TRP A 41 -4.02 -3.50 19.54
C TRP A 41 -5.31 -2.94 18.91
N MET A 42 -5.51 -3.08 17.59
CA MET A 42 -6.72 -2.63 16.90
C MET A 42 -7.91 -3.58 17.08
N LEU A 43 -7.65 -4.86 17.35
CA LEU A 43 -8.63 -5.94 17.49
C LEU A 43 -8.25 -6.91 18.62
N PRO A 44 -8.11 -6.42 19.87
CA PRO A 44 -7.46 -7.18 20.93
C PRO A 44 -8.16 -8.49 21.27
N GLN A 45 -9.50 -8.52 21.20
CA GLN A 45 -10.28 -9.72 21.48
C GLN A 45 -10.12 -10.77 20.36
N GLU A 46 -10.26 -10.37 19.11
CA GLU A 46 -10.10 -11.29 17.97
C GLU A 46 -8.68 -11.87 17.92
N TRP A 47 -7.65 -11.05 18.20
CA TRP A 47 -6.28 -11.54 18.28
C TRP A 47 -6.10 -12.63 19.34
N VAL A 48 -6.67 -12.45 20.53
CA VAL A 48 -6.64 -13.45 21.61
C VAL A 48 -7.42 -14.71 21.20
N ASP A 49 -8.60 -14.55 20.59
CA ASP A 49 -9.43 -15.68 20.15
C ASP A 49 -8.76 -16.50 19.03
N MET A 50 -7.97 -15.85 18.17
CA MET A 50 -7.13 -16.52 17.18
C MET A 50 -6.02 -17.36 17.83
N GLY A 51 -5.59 -17.03 19.05
CA GLY A 51 -4.50 -17.66 19.79
C GLY A 51 -3.28 -16.76 20.03
N GLY A 52 -3.40 -15.47 19.71
CA GLY A 52 -2.40 -14.45 19.99
C GLY A 52 -2.37 -14.04 21.47
N GLN A 53 -1.42 -13.18 21.82
CA GLN A 53 -1.20 -12.70 23.19
C GLN A 53 -1.11 -11.17 23.23
N GLN A 54 -1.63 -10.60 24.31
CA GLN A 54 -1.46 -9.18 24.65
C GLN A 54 -0.36 -9.06 25.70
N CYS A 55 0.64 -8.22 25.45
CA CYS A 55 1.77 -8.03 26.37
C CYS A 55 2.32 -6.60 26.27
N SER A 56 3.03 -6.16 27.31
CA SER A 56 3.66 -4.83 27.34
C SER A 56 4.89 -4.73 26.44
N ASP A 57 5.54 -5.85 26.15
CA ASP A 57 6.68 -5.95 25.25
C ASP A 57 6.37 -7.00 24.18
N CYS A 58 5.98 -6.53 22.99
CA CYS A 58 5.56 -7.38 21.88
C CYS A 58 6.65 -8.32 21.37
N SER A 59 7.91 -8.11 21.75
CA SER A 59 9.03 -9.00 21.36
C SER A 59 9.07 -10.29 22.19
N THR A 60 8.30 -10.36 23.28
CA THR A 60 8.32 -11.47 24.25
C THR A 60 7.08 -12.36 24.20
N CYS A 61 6.11 -12.05 23.34
CA CYS A 61 4.85 -12.77 23.25
C CYS A 61 4.37 -12.91 21.80
N ILE A 62 3.26 -13.64 21.59
CA ILE A 62 2.63 -13.79 20.29
C ILE A 62 1.84 -12.51 19.95
N ALA A 63 2.54 -11.40 19.69
CA ALA A 63 1.97 -10.08 19.40
C ALA A 63 2.34 -9.55 18.00
N SER A 64 2.81 -10.40 17.09
CA SER A 64 3.02 -10.04 15.69
C SER A 64 2.67 -11.22 14.79
N GLU A 65 2.37 -10.97 13.52
CA GLU A 65 2.09 -12.04 12.56
C GLU A 65 3.23 -13.05 12.48
N PHE A 66 4.48 -12.58 12.57
CA PHE A 66 5.65 -13.46 12.59
C PHE A 66 5.63 -14.44 13.76
N ALA A 67 5.43 -13.92 14.97
CA ALA A 67 5.37 -14.76 16.17
C ALA A 67 4.15 -15.71 16.14
N PHE A 68 3.03 -15.27 15.57
CA PHE A 68 1.83 -16.08 15.42
C PHE A 68 2.03 -17.22 14.44
N ALA A 69 2.56 -16.94 13.24
CA ALA A 69 2.84 -17.94 12.23
C ALA A 69 3.87 -18.97 12.73
N GLN A 70 4.86 -18.53 13.52
CA GLN A 70 5.82 -19.41 14.17
C GLN A 70 5.16 -20.33 15.23
N ALA A 71 4.20 -19.82 15.98
CA ALA A 71 3.51 -20.59 17.02
C ALA A 71 2.47 -21.58 16.45
N TYR A 72 1.87 -21.27 15.30
CA TYR A 72 0.77 -22.05 14.72
C TYR A 72 0.99 -22.43 13.25
N PRO A 73 2.14 -23.03 12.87
CA PRO A 73 2.52 -23.23 11.47
C PRO A 73 1.51 -24.05 10.65
N ASP A 74 0.77 -24.96 11.30
CA ASP A 74 -0.19 -25.83 10.63
C ASP A 74 -1.59 -25.22 10.46
N THR A 75 -1.91 -24.13 11.18
CA THR A 75 -3.26 -23.53 11.19
C THR A 75 -3.27 -22.05 10.86
N VAL A 76 -2.10 -21.42 10.75
CA VAL A 76 -1.93 -19.99 10.47
C VAL A 76 -2.71 -19.56 9.23
N ASP A 77 -2.57 -20.26 8.11
CA ASP A 77 -3.22 -19.89 6.85
C ASP A 77 -4.75 -19.89 6.97
N ALA A 78 -5.33 -20.88 7.64
CA ALA A 78 -6.79 -20.97 7.83
C ALA A 78 -7.32 -19.88 8.78
N LYS A 79 -6.56 -19.55 9.83
CA LYS A 79 -6.90 -18.51 10.80
C LYS A 79 -6.84 -17.13 10.16
N PHE A 80 -5.76 -16.81 9.44
CA PHE A 80 -5.64 -15.55 8.71
C PHE A 80 -6.64 -15.44 7.57
N LYS A 81 -6.92 -16.53 6.84
CA LYS A 81 -8.00 -16.54 5.85
C LYS A 81 -9.35 -16.17 6.47
N THR A 82 -9.67 -16.72 7.63
CA THR A 82 -10.92 -16.38 8.35
C THR A 82 -10.94 -14.89 8.65
N HIS A 83 -9.91 -14.39 9.34
CA HIS A 83 -9.75 -12.98 9.67
C HIS A 83 -9.89 -12.07 8.43
N TRP A 84 -9.13 -12.30 7.37
CA TRP A 84 -9.19 -11.49 6.14
C TRP A 84 -10.58 -11.44 5.50
N THR A 85 -11.32 -12.56 5.54
CA THR A 85 -12.66 -12.64 4.95
C THR A 85 -13.75 -12.00 5.81
N THR A 86 -13.54 -11.89 7.13
CA THR A 86 -14.52 -11.32 8.06
C THR A 86 -14.22 -9.88 8.46
N TRP A 87 -12.95 -9.46 8.41
CA TRP A 87 -12.51 -8.13 8.80
C TRP A 87 -12.89 -7.05 7.78
N PHE A 88 -12.78 -7.35 6.48
CA PHE A 88 -13.12 -6.41 5.42
C PHE A 88 -14.05 -7.04 4.37
N THR A 89 -15.29 -6.58 4.33
CA THR A 89 -16.38 -7.16 3.54
C THR A 89 -17.03 -6.13 2.61
N GLN A 90 -17.95 -6.57 1.75
CA GLN A 90 -18.75 -5.64 0.95
C GLN A 90 -19.57 -4.68 1.82
N SER A 91 -20.01 -5.11 3.00
CA SER A 91 -20.75 -4.22 3.91
C SER A 91 -19.89 -3.05 4.37
N ASP A 92 -18.59 -3.26 4.56
CA ASP A 92 -17.66 -2.20 4.93
C ASP A 92 -17.46 -1.23 3.78
N VAL A 93 -17.33 -1.74 2.54
CA VAL A 93 -17.30 -0.91 1.33
C VAL A 93 -18.57 -0.06 1.19
N ASP A 94 -19.75 -0.64 1.41
CA ASP A 94 -21.02 0.09 1.35
C ASP A 94 -21.09 1.19 2.43
N ASN A 95 -20.56 0.92 3.63
CA ASN A 95 -20.44 1.91 4.71
C ASN A 95 -19.48 3.05 4.34
N LEU A 96 -18.33 2.74 3.71
CA LEU A 96 -17.37 3.75 3.23
C LEU A 96 -18.03 4.68 2.21
N VAL A 97 -18.74 4.13 1.23
CA VAL A 97 -19.50 4.92 0.24
C VAL A 97 -20.57 5.77 0.93
N GLY A 98 -21.32 5.20 1.89
CA GLY A 98 -22.32 5.91 2.68
C GLY A 98 -21.75 7.09 3.49
N ALA A 99 -20.50 6.97 3.94
CA ALA A 99 -19.75 8.02 4.63
C ALA A 99 -19.09 9.05 3.69
N GLY A 100 -19.16 8.85 2.37
CA GLY A 100 -18.53 9.73 1.38
C GLY A 100 -17.02 9.55 1.26
N ILE A 101 -16.48 8.42 1.73
CA ILE A 101 -15.07 8.06 1.54
C ILE A 101 -14.81 7.77 0.07
N ASN A 102 -13.74 8.35 -0.48
CA ASN A 102 -13.38 8.21 -1.90
C ASN A 102 -12.01 7.57 -2.13
N THR A 103 -11.21 7.40 -1.08
CA THR A 103 -9.88 6.78 -1.14
C THR A 103 -9.65 5.90 0.07
N VAL A 104 -8.97 4.77 -0.10
CA VAL A 104 -8.48 3.97 1.03
C VAL A 104 -6.99 3.70 0.91
N ARG A 105 -6.31 3.64 2.06
CA ARG A 105 -4.93 3.18 2.18
C ARG A 105 -4.92 1.76 2.75
N ILE A 106 -4.19 0.85 2.12
CA ILE A 106 -4.19 -0.58 2.46
C ILE A 106 -2.75 -1.01 2.82
N PRO A 107 -2.46 -1.22 4.11
CA PRO A 107 -1.20 -1.78 4.58
C PRO A 107 -0.94 -3.20 4.04
N LEU A 108 0.22 -3.41 3.44
CA LEU A 108 0.67 -4.70 2.91
C LEU A 108 2.05 -5.07 3.47
N GLY A 109 2.19 -6.32 3.92
CA GLY A 109 3.49 -6.90 4.20
C GLY A 109 4.11 -7.50 2.95
N TYR A 110 5.44 -7.50 2.86
CA TYR A 110 6.15 -8.07 1.71
C TYR A 110 5.79 -9.54 1.45
N TRP A 111 5.36 -10.27 2.50
CA TRP A 111 4.95 -11.68 2.44
C TRP A 111 3.69 -11.92 1.61
N ILE A 112 2.95 -10.87 1.22
CA ILE A 112 1.85 -10.99 0.28
C ILE A 112 2.32 -11.51 -1.09
N VAL A 113 3.57 -11.24 -1.46
CA VAL A 113 4.25 -11.89 -2.59
C VAL A 113 4.98 -13.12 -2.03
N GLU A 114 4.23 -14.22 -1.87
CA GLU A 114 4.68 -15.39 -1.11
C GLU A 114 6.06 -15.97 -1.49
N PRO A 115 6.49 -15.98 -2.78
CA PRO A 115 7.80 -16.52 -3.13
C PRO A 115 8.98 -15.63 -2.67
N LEU A 116 8.74 -14.38 -2.21
CA LEU A 116 9.78 -13.55 -1.59
C LEU A 116 10.16 -14.01 -0.18
N VAL A 117 9.29 -14.80 0.47
CA VAL A 117 9.48 -15.24 1.86
C VAL A 117 10.43 -16.44 1.90
N ASP A 118 11.54 -16.31 2.62
CA ASP A 118 12.40 -17.44 2.97
C ASP A 118 11.70 -18.27 4.05
N ARG A 119 10.94 -19.27 3.61
CA ARG A 119 10.16 -20.14 4.50
C ARG A 119 11.01 -20.99 5.46
N ALA A 120 12.34 -20.99 5.34
CA ALA A 120 13.21 -21.63 6.32
C ALA A 120 13.42 -20.77 7.58
N THR A 121 13.35 -19.44 7.45
CA THR A 121 13.69 -18.49 8.53
C THR A 121 12.60 -17.46 8.81
N GLU A 122 11.65 -17.29 7.90
CA GLU A 122 10.58 -16.31 7.95
C GLU A 122 9.20 -17.00 8.03
N PHE A 123 8.40 -16.56 9.00
CA PHE A 123 7.09 -17.16 9.29
C PHE A 123 6.01 -16.11 9.02
N TYR A 124 5.14 -16.36 8.05
CA TYR A 124 4.03 -15.47 7.70
C TYR A 124 2.89 -16.29 7.08
N PRO A 125 1.62 -15.87 7.23
CA PRO A 125 0.49 -16.52 6.58
C PRO A 125 0.59 -16.48 5.05
N LYS A 126 -0.09 -17.42 4.39
CA LYS A 126 -0.26 -17.49 2.93
C LYS A 126 -1.70 -17.19 2.52
N GLY A 127 -1.88 -16.78 1.27
CA GLY A 127 -3.19 -16.53 0.65
C GLY A 127 -3.63 -15.06 0.62
N GLY A 128 -2.84 -14.14 1.19
CA GLY A 128 -3.19 -12.72 1.30
C GLY A 128 -3.46 -12.05 -0.05
N MET A 129 -2.74 -12.45 -1.11
CA MET A 129 -2.91 -11.88 -2.45
C MET A 129 -4.31 -12.11 -3.04
N VAL A 130 -4.94 -13.26 -2.76
CA VAL A 130 -6.31 -13.57 -3.19
C VAL A 130 -7.31 -12.67 -2.46
N GLU A 131 -7.07 -12.39 -1.18
CA GLU A 131 -7.92 -11.49 -0.40
C GLU A 131 -7.75 -10.03 -0.80
N LEU A 132 -6.52 -9.60 -1.13
CA LEU A 132 -6.27 -8.30 -1.73
C LEU A 132 -7.06 -8.14 -3.03
N GLN A 133 -6.96 -9.10 -3.95
CA GLN A 133 -7.72 -9.08 -5.22
C GLN A 133 -9.23 -8.96 -4.97
N ARG A 134 -9.78 -9.72 -4.02
CA ARG A 134 -11.20 -9.65 -3.64
C ARG A 134 -11.59 -8.25 -3.15
N GLY A 135 -10.84 -7.68 -2.20
CA GLY A 135 -11.16 -6.35 -1.66
C GLY A 135 -11.00 -5.25 -2.70
N LEU A 136 -9.95 -5.31 -3.53
CA LEU A 136 -9.74 -4.36 -4.62
C LEU A 136 -10.85 -4.44 -5.67
N GLN A 137 -11.40 -5.62 -5.96
CA GLN A 137 -12.57 -5.74 -6.82
C GLN A 137 -13.78 -5.01 -6.24
N GLN A 138 -14.04 -5.15 -4.93
CA GLN A 138 -15.15 -4.47 -4.25
C GLN A 138 -14.97 -2.94 -4.28
N LEU A 139 -13.75 -2.46 -3.99
CA LEU A 139 -13.39 -1.04 -4.02
C LEU A 139 -13.46 -0.45 -5.45
N THR A 140 -12.98 -1.20 -6.45
CA THR A 140 -13.10 -0.84 -7.87
C THR A 140 -14.56 -0.67 -8.28
N ASN A 141 -15.43 -1.61 -7.91
CA ASN A 141 -16.86 -1.53 -8.22
C ASN A 141 -17.55 -0.35 -7.51
N ALA A 142 -17.05 0.05 -6.34
CA ALA A 142 -17.57 1.16 -5.55
C ALA A 142 -17.03 2.54 -5.98
N GLY A 143 -16.02 2.58 -6.87
CA GLY A 143 -15.42 3.83 -7.30
C GLY A 143 -14.44 4.46 -6.31
N ILE A 144 -13.88 3.66 -5.39
CA ILE A 144 -12.94 4.12 -4.36
C ILE A 144 -11.51 3.94 -4.88
N SER A 145 -10.71 5.00 -4.86
CA SER A 145 -9.28 4.96 -5.22
C SER A 145 -8.47 4.27 -4.11
N VAL A 146 -7.39 3.59 -4.47
CA VAL A 146 -6.58 2.82 -3.52
C VAL A 146 -5.12 3.26 -3.53
N ILE A 147 -4.57 3.46 -2.35
CA ILE A 147 -3.14 3.56 -2.07
C ILE A 147 -2.73 2.20 -1.46
N LEU A 148 -1.84 1.47 -2.13
CA LEU A 148 -1.24 0.28 -1.54
C LEU A 148 0.05 0.68 -0.83
N ASP A 149 0.15 0.36 0.45
CA ASP A 149 1.28 0.74 1.26
C ASP A 149 2.17 -0.45 1.59
N HIS A 150 3.47 -0.33 1.28
CA HIS A 150 4.48 -1.31 1.64
C HIS A 150 4.84 -1.18 3.12
N HIS A 151 3.89 -1.60 3.95
CA HIS A 151 3.82 -1.34 5.37
C HIS A 151 4.86 -2.12 6.18
N ALA A 152 5.09 -3.38 5.80
CA ALA A 152 6.09 -4.23 6.45
C ALA A 152 7.11 -4.74 5.42
N LEU A 153 8.32 -4.19 5.51
CA LEU A 153 9.40 -4.46 4.57
C LEU A 153 10.19 -5.74 4.93
N PRO A 154 10.87 -6.37 3.95
CA PRO A 154 11.80 -7.46 4.21
C PRO A 154 12.86 -7.06 5.25
N GLY A 155 13.08 -7.90 6.26
CA GLY A 155 14.09 -7.65 7.29
C GLY A 155 13.71 -6.60 8.34
N VAL A 156 12.44 -6.18 8.47
CA VAL A 156 11.96 -5.23 9.50
C VAL A 156 12.58 -3.84 9.33
N ALA A 157 11.76 -2.85 8.98
CA ALA A 157 12.21 -1.46 8.86
C ALA A 157 12.21 -0.71 10.19
N SER A 158 11.29 -1.06 11.11
CA SER A 158 11.06 -0.28 12.32
C SER A 158 11.11 -1.17 13.57
N PRO A 159 11.96 -0.86 14.56
CA PRO A 159 12.19 -1.74 15.70
C PRO A 159 11.01 -1.73 16.67
N GLY A 160 10.67 -2.89 17.23
CA GLY A 160 9.67 -3.02 18.29
C GLY A 160 8.23 -2.76 17.84
N GLN A 161 7.95 -2.84 16.54
CA GLN A 161 6.64 -2.52 15.97
C GLN A 161 5.95 -3.75 15.41
N MET A 162 4.66 -3.90 15.74
CA MET A 162 3.81 -5.00 15.25
C MET A 162 3.48 -4.79 13.76
N PHE A 163 3.27 -3.53 13.36
CA PHE A 163 3.03 -3.14 11.98
C PHE A 163 4.19 -3.47 11.03
N ALA A 164 5.42 -3.61 11.54
CA ALA A 164 6.58 -4.02 10.76
C ALA A 164 6.62 -5.54 10.49
N GLY A 165 5.54 -6.27 10.81
CA GLY A 165 5.35 -7.71 10.59
C GLY A 165 5.98 -8.61 11.66
N ARG A 166 7.08 -8.16 12.27
CA ARG A 166 7.77 -8.82 13.39
C ARG A 166 8.18 -7.78 14.43
N CYS A 167 7.65 -7.91 15.64
CA CYS A 167 8.12 -7.08 16.75
C CYS A 167 9.49 -7.57 17.26
N THR A 168 10.55 -6.86 16.86
CA THR A 168 11.95 -7.17 17.21
C THR A 168 12.79 -5.90 17.18
N ASN A 169 13.93 -5.88 17.90
CA ASN A 169 14.94 -4.82 17.79
C ASN A 169 16.01 -5.11 16.72
N ASP A 170 15.98 -6.29 16.11
CA ASP A 170 16.86 -6.69 15.01
C ASP A 170 16.32 -6.15 13.68
N VAL A 171 16.77 -4.96 13.31
CA VAL A 171 16.42 -4.25 12.07
C VAL A 171 17.45 -4.59 10.99
N GLN A 172 16.99 -5.13 9.88
CA GLN A 172 17.82 -5.59 8.76
C GLN A 172 17.38 -5.02 7.40
N PHE A 173 16.28 -4.25 7.36
CA PHE A 173 15.78 -3.69 6.10
C PHE A 173 16.79 -2.80 5.37
N TYR A 174 17.55 -1.97 6.11
CA TYR A 174 18.48 -0.98 5.55
C TYR A 174 19.80 -1.60 5.05
N THR A 175 19.67 -2.60 4.17
CA THR A 175 20.76 -3.36 3.55
C THR A 175 20.45 -3.58 2.08
N SER A 176 21.48 -3.73 1.25
CA SER A 176 21.29 -3.96 -0.19
C SER A 176 20.43 -5.19 -0.50
N ALA A 177 20.57 -6.26 0.30
CA ALA A 177 19.80 -7.49 0.12
C ALA A 177 18.29 -7.28 0.37
N ASN A 178 17.91 -6.57 1.44
CA ASN A 178 16.50 -6.34 1.74
C ASN A 178 15.89 -5.21 0.91
N TYR A 179 16.68 -4.20 0.50
CA TYR A 179 16.25 -3.25 -0.53
C TYR A 179 15.94 -3.96 -1.85
N HIS A 180 16.79 -4.88 -2.31
CA HIS A 180 16.52 -5.67 -3.51
C HIS A 180 15.20 -6.44 -3.41
N ARG A 181 14.95 -7.14 -2.29
CA ARG A 181 13.67 -7.84 -2.06
C ARG A 181 12.47 -6.89 -2.10
N ALA A 182 12.60 -5.68 -1.55
CA ALA A 182 11.55 -4.68 -1.60
C ALA A 182 11.32 -4.11 -3.01
N LEU A 183 12.37 -3.99 -3.84
CA LEU A 183 12.24 -3.62 -5.26
C LEU A 183 11.58 -4.75 -6.08
N VAL A 184 11.88 -6.01 -5.80
CA VAL A 184 11.18 -7.16 -6.42
C VAL A 184 9.69 -7.12 -6.10
N TRP A 185 9.32 -6.88 -4.83
CA TRP A 185 7.93 -6.65 -4.43
C TRP A 185 7.29 -5.50 -5.22
N THR A 186 8.00 -4.38 -5.32
CA THR A 186 7.54 -3.18 -6.05
C THR A 186 7.23 -3.50 -7.51
N ALA A 187 8.11 -4.25 -8.18
CA ALA A 187 7.91 -4.64 -9.57
C ALA A 187 6.66 -5.52 -9.76
N VAL A 188 6.47 -6.51 -8.88
CA VAL A 188 5.31 -7.42 -8.92
C VAL A 188 4.00 -6.67 -8.69
N ILE A 189 3.92 -5.85 -7.64
CA ILE A 189 2.71 -5.11 -7.30
C ILE A 189 2.39 -4.03 -8.36
N THR A 190 3.41 -3.37 -8.92
CA THR A 190 3.21 -2.42 -10.04
C THR A 190 2.61 -3.13 -11.24
N ALA A 191 3.15 -4.30 -11.62
CA ALA A 191 2.65 -5.05 -12.76
C ALA A 191 1.18 -5.47 -12.54
N LEU A 192 0.87 -6.05 -11.38
CA LEU A 192 -0.50 -6.46 -11.00
C LEU A 192 -1.48 -5.29 -11.02
N SER A 193 -1.08 -4.13 -10.48
CA SER A 193 -1.90 -2.92 -10.42
C SER A 193 -2.36 -2.43 -11.80
N HIS A 194 -1.56 -2.70 -12.84
CA HIS A 194 -1.90 -2.35 -14.21
C HIS A 194 -2.67 -3.45 -14.93
N VAL A 195 -2.27 -4.72 -14.76
CA VAL A 195 -2.74 -5.83 -15.62
C VAL A 195 -3.96 -6.57 -15.07
N ASP A 196 -4.17 -6.58 -13.76
CA ASP A 196 -5.36 -7.20 -13.16
C ASP A 196 -6.53 -6.19 -13.17
N PRO A 197 -7.64 -6.47 -13.85
CA PRO A 197 -8.80 -5.58 -13.83
C PRO A 197 -9.39 -5.37 -12.43
N ASN A 198 -9.22 -6.33 -11.51
CA ASN A 198 -9.66 -6.18 -10.13
C ASN A 198 -8.80 -5.19 -9.34
N PHE A 199 -7.60 -4.86 -9.82
CA PHE A 199 -6.71 -3.87 -9.21
C PHE A 199 -6.92 -2.47 -9.83
N ALA A 200 -7.93 -2.27 -10.67
CA ALA A 200 -8.09 -1.02 -11.42
C ALA A 200 -8.28 0.24 -10.54
N ALA A 201 -8.69 0.08 -9.28
CA ALA A 201 -8.76 1.14 -8.27
C ALA A 201 -7.39 1.60 -7.74
N VAL A 202 -6.32 0.81 -7.90
CA VAL A 202 -4.99 1.17 -7.42
C VAL A 202 -4.48 2.40 -8.18
N ALA A 203 -4.31 3.48 -7.42
CA ALA A 203 -3.88 4.77 -7.91
C ALA A 203 -2.46 5.12 -7.48
N ALA A 204 -1.99 4.53 -6.37
CA ALA A 204 -0.71 4.87 -5.77
C ALA A 204 -0.06 3.68 -5.05
N LEU A 205 1.28 3.71 -4.97
CA LEU A 205 2.10 2.77 -4.20
C LEU A 205 3.02 3.54 -3.25
N GLU A 206 2.95 3.22 -1.96
CA GLU A 206 3.86 3.77 -0.94
C GLU A 206 5.09 2.90 -0.76
N ALA A 207 6.27 3.54 -0.74
CA ALA A 207 7.55 2.82 -0.76
C ALA A 207 7.90 2.15 0.58
N ILE A 208 7.48 2.76 1.69
CA ILE A 208 7.80 2.35 3.05
C ILE A 208 6.90 3.11 4.04
N ASN A 209 6.33 2.38 4.98
CA ASN A 209 5.66 2.95 6.15
C ASN A 209 6.64 3.23 7.31
N GLU A 210 6.46 4.37 7.98
CA GLU A 210 7.12 4.76 9.25
C GLU A 210 8.57 4.28 9.43
N PRO A 211 9.53 4.72 8.58
CA PRO A 211 10.93 4.33 8.71
C PRO A 211 11.53 4.81 10.03
N ILE A 212 12.68 4.24 10.43
CA ILE A 212 13.48 4.81 11.52
C ILE A 212 13.74 6.30 11.26
N MET A 213 13.37 7.11 12.25
CA MET A 213 13.36 8.57 12.13
C MET A 213 14.75 9.22 12.21
N ASP A 214 15.84 8.45 12.34
CA ASP A 214 17.21 8.95 12.30
C ASP A 214 17.90 8.50 11.01
N ALA A 215 18.21 9.44 10.12
CA ALA A 215 18.85 9.15 8.83
C ALA A 215 20.21 8.44 8.97
N ASN A 216 20.91 8.60 10.10
CA ASN A 216 22.16 7.87 10.37
C ASN A 216 21.95 6.37 10.57
N GLN A 217 20.72 5.95 10.88
CA GLN A 217 20.34 4.55 11.11
C GLN A 217 19.69 3.91 9.88
N THR A 218 19.51 4.66 8.79
CA THR A 218 18.86 4.20 7.54
C THR A 218 19.80 4.34 6.32
N PRO A 219 20.98 3.70 6.32
CA PRO A 219 21.95 3.86 5.25
C PRO A 219 21.37 3.46 3.88
N GLY A 220 21.60 4.30 2.87
CA GLY A 220 21.16 4.04 1.49
C GLY A 220 19.67 4.25 1.23
N MET A 221 18.90 4.75 2.19
CA MET A 221 17.44 4.92 2.03
C MET A 221 17.07 5.87 0.88
N GLY A 222 17.81 6.96 0.67
CA GLY A 222 17.58 7.86 -0.47
C GLY A 222 17.81 7.20 -1.83
N ASP A 223 18.76 6.27 -1.92
CA ASP A 223 18.97 5.49 -3.15
C ASP A 223 17.87 4.45 -3.33
N PHE A 224 17.42 3.79 -2.26
CA PHE A 224 16.25 2.93 -2.28
C PHE A 224 15.00 3.67 -2.78
N GLN A 225 14.72 4.89 -2.30
CA GLN A 225 13.59 5.71 -2.77
C GLN A 225 13.67 5.99 -4.28
N LYS A 226 14.86 6.35 -4.78
CA LYS A 226 15.09 6.54 -6.23
C LYS A 226 14.88 5.24 -7.01
N HIS A 227 15.40 4.13 -6.51
CA HIS A 227 15.29 2.82 -7.16
C HIS A 227 13.86 2.28 -7.11
N PHE A 228 13.07 2.62 -6.08
CA PHE A 228 11.64 2.33 -6.00
C PHE A 228 10.89 3.02 -7.14
N VAL A 229 11.05 4.35 -7.30
CA VAL A 229 10.41 5.09 -8.40
C VAL A 229 10.86 4.53 -9.74
N GLN A 230 12.16 4.30 -9.94
CA GLN A 230 12.68 3.76 -11.19
C GLN A 230 12.16 2.35 -11.49
N THR A 231 11.95 1.50 -10.48
CA THR A 231 11.32 0.18 -10.64
C THR A 231 9.86 0.32 -11.10
N VAL A 232 9.07 1.19 -10.46
CA VAL A 232 7.69 1.47 -10.89
C VAL A 232 7.66 1.92 -12.35
N ARG A 233 8.52 2.89 -12.71
CA ARG A 233 8.59 3.42 -14.08
C ARG A 233 9.11 2.40 -15.08
N ALA A 234 10.03 1.52 -14.68
CA ALA A 234 10.52 0.46 -15.55
C ALA A 234 9.42 -0.55 -15.90
N VAL A 235 8.60 -0.93 -14.92
CA VAL A 235 7.43 -1.78 -15.17
C VAL A 235 6.42 -1.08 -16.08
N GLU A 236 6.05 0.16 -15.78
CA GLU A 236 5.11 0.95 -16.59
C GLU A 236 5.57 1.12 -18.04
N LEU A 237 6.84 1.50 -18.21
CA LEU A 237 7.48 1.58 -19.52
C LEU A 237 7.64 0.23 -20.20
N SER A 238 7.65 -0.89 -19.47
CA SER A 238 7.61 -2.22 -20.10
C SER A 238 6.22 -2.59 -20.59
N LEU A 239 5.16 -2.09 -19.93
CA LEU A 239 3.76 -2.40 -20.22
C LEU A 239 3.15 -1.49 -21.29
N GLY A 240 3.74 -0.33 -21.56
CA GLY A 240 3.23 0.66 -22.51
C GLY A 240 2.53 1.84 -21.84
N VAL A 241 2.56 1.91 -20.52
CA VAL A 241 1.98 3.01 -19.76
C VAL A 241 2.82 4.28 -19.98
N PRO A 242 2.24 5.41 -20.41
CA PRO A 242 2.99 6.62 -20.71
C PRO A 242 3.57 7.28 -19.45
N VAL A 243 4.88 7.26 -19.27
CA VAL A 243 5.57 7.94 -18.15
C VAL A 243 6.06 9.34 -18.58
N PRO A 244 5.63 10.43 -17.90
CA PRO A 244 6.03 11.80 -18.24
C PRO A 244 7.54 11.99 -18.35
N GLY A 245 7.99 12.72 -19.38
CA GLY A 245 9.41 13.02 -19.60
C GLY A 245 10.24 11.85 -20.12
N THR A 246 9.64 10.67 -20.30
CA THR A 246 10.28 9.52 -20.92
C THR A 246 9.56 9.17 -22.20
N THR A 247 10.31 8.94 -23.28
CA THR A 247 9.72 8.28 -24.44
C THR A 247 9.54 6.81 -24.10
N PRO A 248 8.42 6.17 -24.48
CA PRO A 248 8.33 4.72 -24.49
C PRO A 248 9.48 4.24 -25.36
N ALA A 249 10.57 3.81 -24.74
CA ALA A 249 11.65 3.21 -25.48
C ALA A 249 11.06 1.99 -26.21
N GLY A 250 11.66 1.56 -27.31
CA GLY A 250 11.24 0.37 -28.07
C GLY A 250 11.35 -0.96 -27.30
N ILE A 251 11.06 -0.97 -25.99
CA ILE A 251 11.02 -2.06 -25.01
C ILE A 251 9.84 -3.01 -25.31
N ILE A 252 8.77 -2.50 -25.92
CA ILE A 252 7.41 -3.07 -25.73
C ILE A 252 6.77 -3.59 -27.02
N THR A 253 7.20 -3.13 -28.20
CA THR A 253 6.53 -3.48 -29.46
C THR A 253 6.70 -4.95 -29.84
N SER A 254 7.66 -5.66 -29.23
CA SER A 254 7.94 -7.07 -29.53
C SER A 254 7.44 -8.05 -28.47
N ALA A 255 7.22 -7.62 -27.22
CA ALA A 255 6.84 -8.53 -26.14
C ALA A 255 5.40 -9.03 -26.33
N THR A 256 5.20 -10.35 -26.23
CA THR A 256 3.88 -10.99 -26.41
C THR A 256 3.07 -11.06 -25.12
N ASN A 257 3.74 -11.06 -23.97
CA ASN A 257 3.13 -11.12 -22.65
C ASN A 257 3.92 -10.26 -21.63
N VAL A 258 3.32 -10.04 -20.46
CA VAL A 258 3.90 -9.19 -19.40
C VAL A 258 5.25 -9.70 -18.89
N SER A 259 5.40 -11.01 -18.67
CA SER A 259 6.66 -11.59 -18.21
C SER A 259 7.82 -11.36 -19.21
N GLU A 260 7.54 -11.48 -20.51
CA GLU A 260 8.49 -11.14 -21.58
C GLU A 260 8.80 -9.64 -21.61
N ALA A 261 7.83 -8.78 -21.35
CA ALA A 261 8.04 -7.33 -21.28
C ALA A 261 8.97 -6.95 -20.12
N LEU A 262 8.75 -7.50 -18.93
CA LEU A 262 9.62 -7.33 -17.76
C LEU A 262 11.05 -7.84 -18.04
N THR A 263 11.15 -9.02 -18.66
CA THR A 263 12.44 -9.62 -19.08
C THR A 263 13.17 -8.71 -20.08
N THR A 264 12.44 -8.09 -21.00
CA THR A 264 13.04 -7.17 -21.98
C THR A 264 13.48 -5.87 -21.34
N ALA A 265 12.72 -5.35 -20.36
CA ALA A 265 13.08 -4.15 -19.61
C ALA A 265 14.34 -4.36 -18.76
N SER A 266 14.53 -5.56 -18.19
CA SER A 266 15.69 -5.90 -17.36
C SER A 266 17.03 -5.97 -18.11
N THR A 267 17.01 -5.87 -19.45
CA THR A 267 18.24 -5.74 -20.25
C THR A 267 18.57 -4.30 -20.65
N LYS A 268 17.79 -3.29 -20.22
CA LYS A 268 17.92 -1.90 -20.66
C LYS A 268 18.85 -1.10 -19.75
N THR A 269 20.13 -1.44 -19.77
CA THR A 269 21.21 -0.80 -18.98
C THR A 269 21.43 0.68 -19.27
N SER A 270 20.91 1.19 -20.38
CA SER A 270 20.94 2.61 -20.72
C SER A 270 19.80 3.42 -20.08
N LEU A 271 18.78 2.75 -19.52
CA LEU A 271 17.58 3.38 -18.96
C LEU A 271 17.49 3.21 -17.45
N PHE A 272 17.89 2.04 -16.94
CA PHE A 272 17.76 1.71 -15.51
C PHE A 272 19.09 1.27 -14.91
N ASN A 273 19.26 1.55 -13.61
CA ASN A 273 20.44 1.15 -12.86
C ASN A 273 20.46 -0.36 -12.58
N ALA A 274 21.60 -0.88 -12.14
CA ALA A 274 21.81 -2.31 -11.93
C ALA A 274 20.84 -2.95 -10.91
N ASP A 275 20.50 -2.25 -9.82
CA ASP A 275 19.59 -2.77 -8.78
C ASP A 275 18.16 -2.90 -9.32
N VAL A 276 17.70 -1.92 -10.11
CA VAL A 276 16.38 -1.98 -10.76
C VAL A 276 16.34 -3.13 -11.78
N LEU A 277 17.39 -3.29 -12.59
CA LEU A 277 17.45 -4.39 -13.56
C LEU A 277 17.45 -5.76 -12.87
N ALA A 278 18.20 -5.91 -11.78
CA ALA A 278 18.23 -7.14 -10.99
C ALA A 278 16.84 -7.43 -10.38
N ALA A 279 16.18 -6.42 -9.82
CA ALA A 279 14.83 -6.56 -9.26
C ALA A 279 13.82 -7.01 -10.32
N LEU A 280 13.89 -6.47 -11.54
CA LEU A 280 13.04 -6.90 -12.65
C LEU A 280 13.27 -8.36 -13.05
N VAL A 281 14.52 -8.84 -13.07
CA VAL A 281 14.84 -10.25 -13.34
C VAL A 281 14.16 -11.16 -12.32
N ASP A 282 14.35 -10.86 -11.03
CA ASP A 282 13.84 -11.70 -9.95
C ASP A 282 12.31 -11.57 -9.77
N ALA A 283 11.72 -10.46 -10.24
CA ALA A 283 10.27 -10.27 -10.26
C ALA A 283 9.55 -11.14 -11.29
N VAL A 284 10.18 -11.56 -12.39
CA VAL A 284 9.53 -12.39 -13.42
C VAL A 284 8.94 -13.71 -12.87
N PRO A 285 9.72 -14.57 -12.17
CA PRO A 285 9.15 -15.80 -11.60
C PRO A 285 8.14 -15.53 -10.48
N MET A 286 8.33 -14.46 -9.69
CA MET A 286 7.42 -14.06 -8.61
C MET A 286 6.06 -13.63 -9.17
N PHE A 287 6.07 -12.79 -10.20
CA PHE A 287 4.88 -12.33 -10.91
C PHE A 287 4.15 -13.49 -11.58
N THR A 288 4.89 -14.41 -12.21
CA THR A 288 4.29 -15.60 -12.84
C THR A 288 3.56 -16.47 -11.81
N TYR A 289 4.17 -16.69 -10.64
CA TYR A 289 3.53 -17.42 -9.54
C TYR A 289 2.22 -16.76 -9.10
N VAL A 290 2.21 -15.44 -8.92
CA VAL A 290 0.99 -14.71 -8.51
C VAL A 290 -0.08 -14.74 -9.61
N VAL A 291 0.31 -14.57 -10.87
CA VAL A 291 -0.61 -14.66 -12.03
C VAL A 291 -1.29 -16.03 -12.11
N GLU A 292 -0.54 -17.11 -11.88
CA GLU A 292 -1.09 -18.46 -11.82
C GLU A 292 -2.06 -18.63 -10.64
N GLN A 293 -1.69 -18.11 -9.45
CA GLN A 293 -2.54 -18.12 -8.25
C GLN A 293 -3.87 -17.38 -8.48
N LEU A 294 -3.83 -16.27 -9.22
CA LEU A 294 -4.98 -15.41 -9.50
C LEU A 294 -5.74 -15.78 -10.79
N GLY A 295 -5.22 -16.72 -11.59
CA GLY A 295 -5.83 -17.11 -12.87
C GLY A 295 -5.87 -15.98 -13.91
N LEU A 296 -4.86 -15.09 -13.92
CA LEU A 296 -4.83 -13.91 -14.77
C LEU A 296 -4.34 -14.20 -16.19
N ASN A 297 -4.92 -13.52 -17.18
CA ASN A 297 -4.39 -13.51 -18.54
C ASN A 297 -3.41 -12.34 -18.72
N ILE A 298 -2.15 -12.66 -19.00
CA ILE A 298 -1.07 -11.68 -19.18
C ILE A 298 -0.58 -11.53 -20.62
N VAL A 299 -1.30 -12.10 -21.59
CA VAL A 299 -0.97 -11.97 -23.02
C VAL A 299 -1.41 -10.58 -23.50
N LEU A 300 -0.46 -9.75 -23.91
CA LEU A 300 -0.67 -8.33 -24.23
C LEU A 300 -1.60 -8.13 -25.43
N GLU A 301 -1.55 -9.05 -26.41
CA GLU A 301 -2.40 -9.01 -27.62
C GLU A 301 -3.83 -9.52 -27.40
N THR A 302 -4.12 -10.10 -26.23
CA THR A 302 -5.46 -10.66 -25.96
C THR A 302 -6.32 -9.62 -25.27
N ASN A 303 -7.61 -9.56 -25.64
CA ASN A 303 -8.63 -8.69 -25.01
C ASN A 303 -8.27 -7.19 -24.98
N GLY A 304 -7.40 -6.72 -25.89
CA GLY A 304 -6.99 -5.31 -25.96
C GLY A 304 -6.14 -4.86 -24.77
N LEU A 305 -5.47 -5.77 -24.05
CA LEU A 305 -4.66 -5.43 -22.86
C LEU A 305 -3.59 -4.39 -23.19
N ARG A 306 -2.88 -4.52 -24.32
CA ARG A 306 -1.89 -3.54 -24.78
C ARG A 306 -2.48 -2.14 -24.93
N ASP A 307 -3.63 -2.03 -25.59
CA ASP A 307 -4.31 -0.73 -25.79
C ASP A 307 -4.79 -0.15 -24.47
N ALA A 308 -5.25 -1.02 -23.55
CA ALA A 308 -5.61 -0.61 -22.20
C ALA A 308 -4.40 -0.03 -21.46
N MET A 309 -3.23 -0.67 -21.55
CA MET A 309 -1.99 -0.17 -20.92
C MET A 309 -1.57 1.19 -21.48
N ALA A 310 -1.65 1.36 -22.80
CA ALA A 310 -1.35 2.64 -23.45
C ALA A 310 -2.29 3.79 -23.04
N ALA A 311 -3.50 3.46 -22.56
CA ALA A 311 -4.48 4.42 -22.05
C ALA A 311 -4.42 4.63 -20.52
N ARG A 312 -3.66 3.81 -19.78
CA ARG A 312 -3.49 3.97 -18.32
C ARG A 312 -2.67 5.21 -18.00
N SER A 313 -2.91 5.76 -16.83
CA SER A 313 -2.00 6.74 -16.22
C SER A 313 -0.98 6.03 -15.35
N PRO A 314 0.24 6.57 -15.20
CA PRO A 314 1.20 6.06 -14.23
C PRO A 314 0.66 6.12 -12.81
N LEU A 315 1.03 5.14 -11.99
CA LEU A 315 0.78 5.14 -10.55
C LEU A 315 1.49 6.31 -9.89
N VAL A 316 0.85 6.89 -8.88
CA VAL A 316 1.50 7.86 -8.00
C VAL A 316 2.45 7.11 -7.06
N THR A 317 3.74 7.43 -7.09
CA THR A 317 4.69 6.90 -6.09
C THR A 317 4.59 7.74 -4.82
N THR A 318 4.47 7.13 -3.66
CA THR A 318 4.23 7.87 -2.40
C THR A 318 5.26 7.51 -1.34
N PHE A 319 5.50 8.46 -0.44
CA PHE A 319 6.57 8.38 0.56
C PHE A 319 6.15 9.12 1.81
N MET A 320 6.56 8.60 2.96
CA MET A 320 6.72 9.42 4.16
C MET A 320 7.55 10.67 3.81
N ASP A 321 7.05 11.86 4.18
CA ASP A 321 7.69 13.14 3.86
C ASP A 321 9.07 13.30 4.52
N ILE A 322 9.82 14.31 4.08
CA ILE A 322 11.18 14.59 4.55
C ILE A 322 11.31 14.71 6.08
N ASN A 323 10.27 15.16 6.79
CA ASN A 323 10.34 15.34 8.25
C ASN A 323 10.23 14.04 9.04
N TRP A 324 9.97 12.90 8.37
CA TRP A 324 10.07 11.60 9.03
C TRP A 324 11.48 11.28 9.49
N GLN A 325 12.49 11.89 8.88
CA GLN A 325 13.88 11.64 9.23
C GLN A 325 14.58 12.92 9.69
N GLN A 326 15.27 12.83 10.83
CA GLN A 326 16.20 13.84 11.30
C GLN A 326 17.64 13.51 10.87
N ASN A 327 18.58 14.41 11.15
CA ASN A 327 20.02 14.23 10.91
C ASN A 327 20.45 14.19 9.43
N SER A 328 20.12 15.24 8.66
CA SER A 328 20.48 15.37 7.24
C SER A 328 19.91 14.26 6.35
N PRO A 329 18.58 14.08 6.32
CA PRO A 329 17.94 13.04 5.53
C PRO A 329 18.07 13.28 4.02
N ALA A 330 17.92 12.23 3.23
CA ALA A 330 17.62 12.38 1.82
C ALA A 330 16.19 12.91 1.65
N ASN A 331 15.96 13.76 0.67
CA ASN A 331 14.60 14.23 0.37
C ASN A 331 13.94 13.24 -0.62
N PRO A 332 12.80 12.60 -0.27
CA PRO A 332 12.09 11.72 -1.21
C PRO A 332 11.66 12.42 -2.50
N ALA A 333 11.53 13.76 -2.50
CA ALA A 333 11.27 14.54 -3.71
C ALA A 333 12.39 14.44 -4.76
N ASP A 334 13.62 14.11 -4.37
CA ASP A 334 14.73 13.92 -5.30
C ASP A 334 14.58 12.62 -6.13
N ALA A 335 13.64 11.74 -5.77
CA ALA A 335 13.31 10.53 -6.52
C ALA A 335 12.29 10.76 -7.64
N ALA A 336 11.69 11.95 -7.74
CA ALA A 336 10.55 12.23 -8.63
C ALA A 336 10.84 11.90 -10.10
N ILE A 337 10.10 10.91 -10.63
CA ILE A 337 9.95 10.65 -12.07
C ILE A 337 8.48 10.35 -12.28
N GLY A 338 7.74 11.27 -12.91
CA GLY A 338 6.28 11.17 -13.03
C GLY A 338 5.54 11.61 -11.76
N PRO A 339 4.27 11.19 -11.58
CA PRO A 339 3.46 11.63 -10.44
C PRO A 339 3.98 11.06 -9.12
N GLN A 340 4.11 11.93 -8.12
CA GLN A 340 4.55 11.60 -6.77
C GLN A 340 3.65 12.32 -5.75
N GLY A 341 3.48 11.72 -4.58
CA GLY A 341 2.80 12.33 -3.44
C GLY A 341 3.50 11.97 -2.14
N TYR A 342 3.09 12.60 -1.05
CA TYR A 342 3.75 12.48 0.24
C TYR A 342 2.74 12.21 1.34
N ASP A 343 3.19 11.44 2.31
CA ASP A 343 2.42 10.99 3.46
C ASP A 343 3.07 11.53 4.75
N ASN A 344 2.26 11.85 5.75
CA ASN A 344 2.70 12.18 7.09
C ASN A 344 1.71 11.59 8.11
N HIS A 345 2.20 11.17 9.28
CA HIS A 345 1.31 10.68 10.32
C HIS A 345 1.16 11.66 11.48
N LEU A 346 -0.06 11.76 11.98
CA LEU A 346 -0.42 12.68 13.06
C LEU A 346 -1.04 11.94 14.25
N TYR A 347 -0.20 11.62 15.25
CA TYR A 347 -0.65 10.99 16.48
C TYR A 347 -0.60 11.96 17.67
N TYR A 348 -1.77 12.37 18.15
CA TYR A 348 -1.84 13.22 19.34
C TYR A 348 -1.46 12.49 20.64
N SER A 349 -1.50 11.16 20.65
CA SER A 349 -1.10 10.33 21.80
C SER A 349 0.35 10.54 22.22
N PHE A 350 1.24 10.76 21.25
CA PHE A 350 2.69 10.74 21.46
C PHE A 350 3.33 12.13 21.37
N GLY A 351 2.66 13.08 20.74
CA GLY A 351 3.25 14.38 20.41
C GLY A 351 3.29 15.42 21.53
N GLY A 352 2.63 15.18 22.67
CA GLY A 352 2.63 16.12 23.82
C GLY A 352 2.20 17.56 23.45
N VAL A 353 1.41 17.71 22.38
CA VAL A 353 1.30 18.97 21.61
C VAL A 353 0.23 19.94 22.13
N ALA A 354 -0.61 19.54 23.09
CA ALA A 354 -1.71 20.35 23.58
C ALA A 354 -2.02 20.07 25.06
N ASP A 355 -2.48 21.08 25.79
CA ASP A 355 -3.17 20.88 27.06
C ASP A 355 -4.30 19.86 26.87
N ALA A 356 -4.58 19.03 27.87
CA ALA A 356 -5.60 17.98 27.81
C ALA A 356 -7.04 18.55 27.85
N THR A 357 -7.39 19.36 26.85
CA THR A 357 -8.69 20.03 26.69
C THR A 357 -9.13 19.99 25.24
N GLU A 358 -10.45 20.01 25.00
CA GLU A 358 -11.04 20.05 23.66
C GLU A 358 -10.48 21.22 22.82
N ASP A 359 -10.43 22.42 23.40
CA ASP A 359 -10.01 23.64 22.70
C ASP A 359 -8.54 23.60 22.27
N ALA A 360 -7.64 23.08 23.10
CA ALA A 360 -6.22 23.03 22.77
C ALA A 360 -5.94 22.03 21.63
N TYR A 361 -6.64 20.90 21.63
CA TYR A 361 -6.57 19.90 20.56
C TYR A 361 -7.10 20.48 19.23
N LEU A 362 -8.29 21.09 19.23
CA LEU A 362 -8.85 21.73 18.02
C LEU A 362 -7.96 22.88 17.52
N THR A 363 -7.44 23.70 18.44
CA THR A 363 -6.52 24.79 18.11
C THR A 363 -5.23 24.27 17.48
N SER A 364 -4.68 23.16 18.00
CA SER A 364 -3.50 22.54 17.41
C SER A 364 -3.75 22.10 15.97
N VAL A 365 -4.85 21.40 15.69
CA VAL A 365 -5.21 20.94 14.33
C VAL A 365 -5.39 22.12 13.38
N CYS A 366 -6.19 23.12 13.77
CA CYS A 366 -6.48 24.26 12.91
C CYS A 366 -5.27 25.14 12.61
N ASN A 367 -4.20 25.03 13.39
CA ASN A 367 -2.95 25.78 13.21
C ASN A 367 -1.79 24.90 12.73
N LEU A 368 -2.04 23.68 12.26
CA LEU A 368 -1.01 22.85 11.62
C LEU A 368 -0.51 23.54 10.35
N ASP A 369 0.80 23.82 10.29
CA ASP A 369 1.48 24.41 9.14
C ASP A 369 2.38 23.39 8.41
N ARG A 370 2.18 22.09 8.68
CA ARG A 370 2.96 20.99 8.09
C ARG A 370 2.84 20.96 6.56
N ILE A 371 1.62 21.14 6.03
CA ILE A 371 1.38 21.10 4.59
C ILE A 371 2.20 22.18 3.87
N GLU A 372 2.18 23.42 4.37
CA GLU A 372 2.92 24.53 3.76
C GLU A 372 4.45 24.37 3.92
N LYS A 373 4.91 23.87 5.08
CA LYS A 373 6.33 23.61 5.33
C LYS A 373 6.88 22.52 4.42
N ASP A 374 6.14 21.45 4.24
CA ASP A 374 6.56 20.31 3.42
C ASP A 374 6.53 20.67 1.94
N ALA A 375 5.51 21.42 1.51
CA ALA A 375 5.46 21.99 0.17
C ALA A 375 6.68 22.89 -0.11
N ALA A 376 7.17 23.67 0.87
CA ALA A 376 8.38 24.48 0.73
C ALA A 376 9.66 23.64 0.56
N LEU A 377 9.62 22.36 0.93
CA LEU A 377 10.68 21.37 0.73
C LEU A 377 10.38 20.43 -0.46
N ASN A 378 9.47 20.84 -1.36
CA ASN A 378 9.01 20.08 -2.54
C ASN A 378 8.25 18.79 -2.21
N ASN A 379 7.74 18.64 -0.99
CA ASN A 379 6.92 17.50 -0.57
C ASN A 379 5.43 17.87 -0.74
N SER A 380 4.96 17.95 -1.98
CA SER A 380 3.56 18.24 -2.32
C SER A 380 3.11 17.46 -3.57
N PRO A 381 1.86 16.93 -3.61
CA PRO A 381 0.83 17.03 -2.58
C PRO A 381 1.16 16.17 -1.35
N LEU A 382 0.81 16.67 -0.17
CA LEU A 382 0.90 15.97 1.12
C LEU A 382 -0.50 15.58 1.59
N TRP A 383 -0.68 14.37 2.10
CA TRP A 383 -1.84 13.97 2.89
C TRP A 383 -1.41 13.35 4.21
N PHE A 384 -2.35 13.24 5.15
CA PHE A 384 -2.14 12.51 6.38
C PHE A 384 -2.68 11.09 6.23
N GLY A 385 -1.79 10.16 5.91
CA GLY A 385 -2.11 8.75 5.67
C GLY A 385 -2.58 8.07 6.94
N GLU A 386 -1.98 8.39 8.08
CA GLU A 386 -2.47 7.94 9.39
C GLU A 386 -2.64 9.12 10.35
N TRP A 387 -3.71 9.07 11.13
CA TRP A 387 -3.95 10.04 12.18
C TRP A 387 -4.75 9.41 13.32
N GLY A 388 -4.41 9.79 14.54
CA GLY A 388 -5.01 9.23 15.75
C GLY A 388 -5.36 10.32 16.76
N LEU A 389 -6.62 10.32 17.19
CA LEU A 389 -7.14 11.19 18.24
C LEU A 389 -7.15 10.45 19.59
N SER A 390 -5.97 10.17 20.13
CA SER A 390 -5.87 9.78 21.53
C SER A 390 -5.81 11.05 22.38
N THR A 391 -6.88 11.29 23.14
CA THR A 391 -6.97 12.42 24.07
C THR A 391 -6.42 12.03 25.42
N GLN A 392 -5.78 12.99 26.10
CA GLN A 392 -5.40 12.85 27.51
C GLN A 392 -6.52 13.29 28.45
N PHE A 393 -7.76 13.27 27.96
CA PHE A 393 -9.00 13.59 28.66
C PHE A 393 -10.13 12.68 28.16
N ASP A 394 -11.20 12.55 28.95
CA ASP A 394 -12.39 11.79 28.56
C ASP A 394 -13.12 12.51 27.41
N ALA A 395 -12.88 12.07 26.18
CA ALA A 395 -13.49 12.63 24.99
C ALA A 395 -15.02 12.46 25.02
N THR A 396 -15.74 13.55 24.77
CA THR A 396 -17.21 13.52 24.63
C THR A 396 -17.60 13.22 23.18
N ASP A 397 -18.78 12.64 22.95
CA ASP A 397 -19.31 12.46 21.58
C ASP A 397 -19.42 13.80 20.83
N ASP A 398 -19.69 14.89 21.56
CA ASP A 398 -19.72 16.23 20.98
C ASP A 398 -18.33 16.71 20.57
N PHE A 399 -17.28 16.42 21.36
CA PHE A 399 -15.90 16.65 20.95
C PHE A 399 -15.54 15.87 19.69
N LEU A 400 -15.83 14.56 19.68
CA LEU A 400 -15.53 13.68 18.54
C LEU A 400 -16.25 14.08 17.25
N LYS A 401 -17.37 14.81 17.34
CA LYS A 401 -18.07 15.41 16.18
C LYS A 401 -17.53 16.77 15.77
N LYS A 402 -16.99 17.55 16.73
CA LYS A 402 -16.37 18.86 16.44
C LYS A 402 -15.00 18.68 15.79
N TRP A 403 -14.28 17.66 16.25
CA TRP A 403 -13.12 17.11 15.59
C TRP A 403 -13.50 16.51 14.25
#